data_AF-A0A0K0DI10-F1
#
_entry.id   AF-A0A0K0DI10-F1
#
_cell.length_a   1.000
_cell.length_b   1.000
_cell.length_c   1.000
_cell.angle_alpha   90.00
_cell.angle_beta   90.00
_cell.angle_gamma   90.00
#
_symmetry.space_group_name_H-M   'P 1'
#
loop_
_entity.id
_entity.type
_entity.pdbx_description
1 polymer ?
#
loop_
_entity_poly.entity_id
_entity_poly.type
_entity_poly.pdbx_seq_one_letter_code
_entity_poly.pdbx_strand_id
1 'polypeptide(L)'
;MLPDLSPHLHTQECNVLIEFLKRCYDENTIGRMFGRCSYWDEAVWQCTKMERIWRRDNNPKYKKHLIELRNLPESHWTPALKKLKEEGLLPDPTSRQGCPV
;
A
#
# COMPACT_ATOMS: atom_id res chain seq x y z
N MET A 1 15.66 6.12 4.33
CA MET A 1 15.39 4.74 4.79
C MET A 1 14.24 4.17 3.97
N LEU A 2 14.40 2.96 3.44
CA LEU A 2 13.31 2.22 2.81
C LEU A 2 12.31 1.81 3.91
N PRO A 3 10.99 2.01 3.73
CA PRO A 3 10.00 1.52 4.69
C PRO A 3 10.01 -0.02 4.71
N ASP A 4 9.82 -0.61 5.89
CA ASP A 4 9.53 -2.05 6.01
C ASP A 4 8.24 -2.35 5.25
N LEU A 5 8.29 -3.25 4.27
CA LEU A 5 7.15 -3.62 3.40
C LEU A 5 6.42 -4.88 3.89
N SER A 6 6.55 -5.20 5.18
CA SER A 6 5.77 -6.26 5.81
C SER A 6 4.27 -5.96 5.73
N PRO A 7 3.43 -6.92 5.30
CA PRO A 7 2.05 -6.65 4.92
C PRO A 7 1.15 -6.18 6.08
N HIS A 8 1.49 -6.56 7.31
CA HIS A 8 0.74 -6.15 8.50
C HIS A 8 0.99 -4.68 8.91
N LEU A 9 1.96 -4.01 8.30
CA LEU A 9 2.30 -2.62 8.63
C LEU A 9 1.55 -1.60 7.78
N HIS A 10 0.96 -2.02 6.66
CA HIS A 10 0.36 -1.14 5.67
C HIS A 10 -1.13 -1.42 5.48
N THR A 11 -1.79 -0.43 4.91
CA THR A 11 -3.18 -0.50 4.46
C THR A 11 -3.38 -1.54 3.35
N GLN A 12 -4.61 -2.06 3.22
CA GLN A 12 -4.96 -3.01 2.16
C GLN A 12 -4.60 -2.48 0.76
N GLU A 13 -4.83 -1.20 0.50
CA GLU A 13 -4.56 -0.54 -0.77
C GLU A 13 -3.05 -0.49 -1.07
N CYS A 14 -2.23 -0.13 -0.09
CA CYS A 14 -0.78 -0.15 -0.27
C CYS A 14 -0.23 -1.59 -0.37
N ASN A 15 -0.84 -2.55 0.31
CA ASN A 15 -0.45 -3.96 0.21
C ASN A 15 -0.64 -4.54 -1.19
N VAL A 16 -1.70 -4.15 -1.90
CA VAL A 16 -1.90 -4.52 -3.31
C VAL A 16 -0.72 -4.05 -4.18
N LEU A 17 -0.27 -2.81 -4.00
CA LEU A 17 0.90 -2.29 -4.72
C LEU A 17 2.20 -3.03 -4.35
N ILE A 18 2.36 -3.38 -3.08
CA ILE A 18 3.50 -4.18 -2.60
C ILE A 18 3.50 -5.58 -3.23
N GLU A 19 2.33 -6.20 -3.40
CA GLU A 19 2.20 -7.49 -4.09
C GLU A 19 2.57 -7.39 -5.58
N PHE A 20 2.12 -6.33 -6.28
CA PHE A 20 2.56 -6.08 -7.66
C PHE A 20 4.07 -5.87 -7.77
N LEU A 21 4.67 -5.14 -6.82
CA LEU A 21 6.11 -4.95 -6.78
C LEU A 21 6.85 -6.28 -6.58
N LYS A 22 6.43 -7.09 -5.60
CA LYS A 22 7.00 -8.42 -5.33
C LYS A 22 6.89 -9.33 -6.55
N ARG A 23 5.73 -9.35 -7.20
CA ARG A 23 5.53 -10.11 -8.43
C ARG A 23 6.45 -9.65 -9.55
N CYS A 24 6.58 -8.34 -9.77
CA CYS A 24 7.51 -7.81 -10.78
C CYS A 24 8.95 -8.23 -10.49
N TYR A 25 9.34 -8.18 -9.21
CA TYR A 25 10.63 -8.59 -8.69
C TYR A 25 10.92 -10.09 -8.85
N ASP A 26 9.91 -10.94 -8.72
CA ASP A 26 10.02 -12.40 -8.89
C ASP A 26 10.08 -12.78 -10.38
N GLU A 27 9.29 -12.11 -11.22
CA GLU A 27 9.30 -12.31 -12.68
C GLU A 27 10.59 -11.76 -13.35
N ASN A 28 11.20 -10.72 -12.77
CA ASN A 28 12.35 -10.02 -13.35
C ASN A 28 13.57 -10.02 -12.42
N THR A 29 14.04 -11.20 -12.02
CA THR A 29 15.19 -11.37 -11.12
C THR A 29 16.44 -10.59 -11.57
N ILE A 30 16.82 -10.70 -12.85
CA ILE A 30 17.96 -9.95 -13.44
C ILE A 30 17.57 -8.50 -13.73
N GLY A 31 16.32 -8.26 -14.14
CA GLY A 31 15.79 -6.93 -14.48
C GLY A 31 15.61 -5.98 -13.29
N ARG A 32 15.64 -6.50 -12.05
CA ARG A 32 15.55 -5.72 -10.82
C ARG A 32 16.65 -4.67 -10.72
N MET A 33 17.88 -5.01 -11.11
CA MET A 33 19.01 -4.07 -11.10
C MET A 33 18.95 -3.02 -12.23
N PHE A 34 18.16 -3.27 -13.27
CA PHE A 34 18.01 -2.36 -14.42
C PHE A 34 16.77 -1.46 -14.31
N GLY A 35 16.12 -1.41 -13.14
CA GLY A 35 14.96 -0.53 -12.91
C GLY A 35 13.67 -0.95 -13.61
N ARG A 36 13.55 -2.24 -13.98
CA ARG A 36 12.38 -2.77 -14.70
C ARG A 36 11.07 -2.69 -13.91
N CYS A 37 11.16 -2.60 -12.58
CA CYS A 37 10.02 -2.47 -11.68
C CYS A 37 9.86 -1.04 -11.11
N SER A 38 10.57 -0.05 -11.66
CA SER A 38 10.61 1.33 -11.18
C SER A 38 9.23 1.98 -11.02
N TYR A 39 8.29 1.66 -11.90
CA TYR A 39 6.90 2.10 -11.78
C TYR A 39 6.23 1.63 -10.48
N TRP A 40 6.36 0.34 -10.16
CA TRP A 40 5.80 -0.24 -8.94
C TRP A 40 6.54 0.24 -7.69
N ASP A 41 7.86 0.41 -7.79
CA ASP A 41 8.67 1.03 -6.72
C ASP A 41 8.17 2.44 -6.38
N GLU A 42 7.93 3.27 -7.40
CA GLU A 42 7.39 4.61 -7.21
C GLU A 42 5.97 4.57 -6.63
N ALA A 43 5.10 3.71 -7.16
CA ALA A 43 3.73 3.57 -6.68
C ALA A 43 3.68 3.18 -5.19
N VAL A 44 4.49 2.20 -4.77
CA VAL A 44 4.62 1.78 -3.36
C VAL A 44 5.16 2.92 -2.50
N TRP A 45 6.19 3.63 -2.97
CA TRP A 45 6.75 4.77 -2.25
C TRP A 45 5.71 5.88 -2.03
N GLN A 46 4.96 6.24 -3.08
CA GLN A 46 3.91 7.25 -2.99
C GLN A 46 2.79 6.81 -2.01
N CYS A 47 2.37 5.54 -2.07
CA CYS A 47 1.31 5.03 -1.21
C CYS A 47 1.72 5.05 0.27
N THR A 48 2.88 4.45 0.59
CA THR A 48 3.40 4.40 1.97
C THR A 48 3.70 5.80 2.54
N LYS A 49 4.04 6.77 1.67
CA LYS A 49 4.17 8.17 2.06
C LYS A 49 2.82 8.78 2.44
N MET A 50 1.78 8.56 1.64
CA MET A 50 0.43 9.06 1.94
C MET A 50 -0.14 8.42 3.20
N GLU A 51 0.12 7.13 3.41
CA GLU A 51 -0.26 6.44 4.64
C GLU A 51 0.42 7.05 5.88
N ARG A 52 1.72 7.35 5.78
CA ARG A 52 2.46 8.02 6.86
C ARG A 52 1.90 9.42 7.16
N ILE A 53 1.59 10.21 6.13
CA ILE A 53 0.98 11.54 6.28
C ILE A 53 -0.36 11.42 7.01
N TRP A 54 -1.22 10.50 6.55
CA TRP A 54 -2.51 10.27 7.18
C TRP A 54 -2.36 9.88 8.66
N ARG A 55 -1.47 8.93 8.97
CA ARG A 55 -1.20 8.51 10.36
C ARG A 55 -0.70 9.67 11.20
N ARG A 56 0.16 10.54 10.66
CA ARG A 56 0.67 11.73 11.36
C ARG A 56 -0.45 12.71 11.71
N ASP A 57 -1.38 12.91 10.79
CA ASP A 57 -2.43 13.93 10.92
C ASP A 57 -3.60 13.44 11.80
N ASN A 58 -3.85 12.13 11.83
CA ASN A 58 -4.98 11.54 12.56
C ASN A 58 -4.61 10.94 13.92
N ASN A 59 -3.33 10.62 14.15
CA ASN A 59 -2.94 9.96 15.38
C ASN A 59 -2.77 10.97 16.53
N PRO A 60 -3.43 10.77 17.68
CA PRO A 60 -3.39 11.73 18.79
C PRO A 60 -1.98 11.82 19.41
N LYS A 61 -1.48 13.04 19.60
CA LYS A 61 -0.13 13.31 20.16
C LYS A 61 0.12 12.74 21.56
N TYR A 62 -0.93 12.63 22.37
CA TYR A 62 -0.82 12.29 23.81
C TYR A 62 -1.69 11.10 24.24
N LYS A 63 -2.21 10.33 23.28
CA LYS A 63 -2.98 9.10 23.58
C LYS A 63 -2.29 7.91 22.94
N LYS A 64 -2.59 6.70 23.44
CA LYS A 64 -2.16 5.46 22.79
C LYS A 64 -2.60 5.50 21.32
N HIS A 65 -1.75 4.99 20.43
CA HIS A 65 -2.13 4.75 19.04
C HIS A 65 -3.28 3.74 19.04
N LEU A 66 -4.52 4.23 18.89
CA LEU A 66 -5.72 3.40 18.95
C LEU A 66 -6.17 2.93 17.56
N ILE A 67 -5.69 3.58 16.50
CA ILE A 67 -6.23 3.39 15.15
C ILE A 67 -5.32 2.45 14.37
N GLU A 68 -5.73 1.19 14.27
CA GLU A 68 -5.23 0.29 13.25
C GLU A 68 -5.80 0.76 11.90
N LEU A 69 -4.96 1.40 11.09
CA LEU A 69 -5.36 1.87 9.77
C LEU A 69 -5.42 0.69 8.81
N ARG A 70 -6.61 0.09 8.69
CA ARG A 70 -6.83 -1.03 7.79
C ARG A 70 -6.95 -0.59 6.32
N ASN A 71 -7.63 0.53 6.07
CA ASN A 71 -7.91 1.06 4.73
C ASN A 71 -7.46 2.53 4.63
N LEU A 72 -6.78 2.88 3.54
CA LEU A 72 -6.39 4.26 3.23
C LEU A 72 -7.58 5.01 2.61
N PRO A 73 -7.99 6.19 3.15
CA PRO A 73 -9.12 6.93 2.58
C PRO A 73 -8.83 7.41 1.17
N GLU A 74 -9.88 7.49 0.34
CA GLU A 74 -9.77 7.87 -1.08
C GLU A 74 -9.13 9.24 -1.32
N SER A 75 -9.22 10.15 -0.34
CA SER A 75 -8.56 11.47 -0.39
C SER A 75 -7.04 11.38 -0.47
N HIS A 76 -6.45 10.27 0.00
CA HIS A 76 -5.01 10.03 0.05
C HIS A 76 -4.55 9.04 -1.04
N TRP A 77 -5.43 8.68 -1.97
CA TRP A 77 -5.08 7.76 -3.04
C TRP A 77 -4.18 8.39 -4.09
N THR A 78 -3.13 7.65 -4.44
CA THR A 78 -2.20 7.98 -5.52
C THR A 78 -2.82 7.72 -6.89
N PRO A 79 -2.26 8.27 -7.98
CA PRO A 79 -2.73 7.95 -9.34
C PRO A 79 -2.74 6.45 -9.64
N ALA A 80 -1.77 5.70 -9.11
CA ALA A 80 -1.71 4.25 -9.27
C ALA A 80 -2.91 3.54 -8.60
N LEU A 81 -3.29 3.96 -7.39
CA LEU A 81 -4.47 3.41 -6.71
C LEU A 81 -5.77 3.72 -7.46
N LYS A 82 -5.92 4.95 -7.97
CA LYS A 82 -7.10 5.33 -8.76
C LYS A 82 -7.23 4.47 -10.02
N LYS A 83 -6.11 4.25 -10.72
CA LYS A 83 -6.05 3.37 -11.88
C LYS A 83 -6.44 1.92 -11.53
N LEU A 84 -5.90 1.37 -10.44
CA LEU A 84 -6.26 0.02 -10.00
C LEU A 84 -7.75 -0.11 -9.60
N LYS A 85 -8.36 0.95 -9.06
CA LYS A 85 -9.81 0.98 -8.81
C LYS A 85 -10.60 0.89 -10.10
N GLU A 86 -10.24 1.67 -11.11
CA GLU A 86 -10.89 1.66 -12.43
C GLU A 86 -10.77 0.29 -13.11
N GLU A 87 -9.64 -0.39 -12.91
CA GLU A 87 -9.39 -1.76 -13.39
C GLU A 87 -10.07 -2.85 -12.55
N GLY A 88 -10.71 -2.50 -11.43
CA GLY A 88 -11.38 -3.45 -10.53
C GLY A 88 -10.42 -4.36 -9.74
N LEU A 89 -9.17 -3.94 -9.58
CA LEU A 89 -8.10 -4.71 -8.93
C LEU A 89 -7.89 -4.37 -7.45
N LEU A 90 -8.60 -3.38 -6.91
CA LEU A 90 -8.56 -3.05 -5.48
C LEU A 90 -9.63 -3.84 -4.70
N PRO A 91 -9.31 -4.33 -3.48
CA PRO A 91 -10.29 -4.95 -2.61
C PRO A 91 -11.36 -3.94 -2.20
N ASP A 92 -12.60 -4.39 -2.07
CA ASP A 92 -13.69 -3.56 -1.56
C ASP A 92 -13.39 -3.20 -0.09
N PRO A 93 -13.27 -1.90 0.27
CA PRO A 93 -12.95 -1.47 1.62
C PRO A 93 -14.02 -1.91 2.65
N THR A 94 -15.22 -2.28 2.21
CA THR A 94 -16.31 -2.79 3.04
C THR A 94 -16.35 -4.31 3.16
N SER A 95 -15.63 -5.03 2.30
CA SER A 95 -15.53 -6.49 2.32
C SER A 95 -14.72 -6.93 3.55
N ARG A 96 -15.42 -7.24 4.64
CA ARG A 96 -14.87 -8.07 5.71
C ARG A 96 -14.68 -9.48 5.15
N GLN A 97 -13.58 -9.72 4.44
CA GLN A 97 -13.12 -11.08 4.20
C GLN A 97 -12.81 -11.67 5.58
N GLY A 98 -13.77 -12.45 6.07
CA GLY A 98 -13.62 -13.28 7.25
C GLY A 98 -12.43 -14.21 7.04
N CYS A 99 -11.68 -14.44 8.11
CA CYS A 99 -10.62 -15.43 8.14
C CYS A 99 -11.15 -16.75 7.54
N PRO A 100 -10.40 -17.41 6.63
CA PRO A 100 -10.68 -18.81 6.36
C PRO A 100 -10.46 -19.61 7.65
N VAL A 101 -11.46 -20.42 7.99
CA VAL A 101 -11.55 -21.27 9.19
C VAL A 101 -10.54 -22.39 9.13
#